data_AF-A0A8H6G300-F1
#
_entry.id   AF-A0A8H6G300-F1
#
_cell.length_a   1.000
_cell.length_b   1.000
_cell.length_c   1.000
_cell.angle_alpha   90.00
_cell.angle_beta   90.00
_cell.angle_gamma   90.00
#
_symmetry.space_group_name_H-M   'P 1'
#
loop_
_entity.id
_entity.type
_entity.pdbx_description
1 polymer ?
#
loop_
_entity_poly.entity_id
_entity_poly.type
_entity_poly.pdbx_seq_one_letter_code
_entity_poly.pdbx_strand_id
1 'polypeptide(L)'
;MAQDKAKTQKGLAQKHLHSRISYLYQAATYLAKGTDQPQVRSNCVNNEAKKQNKPGEELQCAVAASQAVSESLPISPTEPKIWMRKISPDDDRVSEESALSRQLVVHLRAISLKSQIRLSPAMKHTICKRCDILLMPGSTSTSYMENNSRGARKAWADVLVTTCTGCGTAKRFPVGAKRQLRRESRIGKARDVGTSGHEAV
;
A
#
# COMPACT_ATOMS: atom_id res chain seq x y z
N MET A 1 34.30 25.99 32.02
CA MET A 1 34.35 24.89 31.03
C MET A 1 33.11 24.02 31.20
N ALA A 2 32.01 24.34 30.53
CA ALA A 2 30.79 23.53 30.55
C ALA A 2 30.96 22.39 29.54
N GLN A 3 30.86 21.13 30.00
CA GLN A 3 30.89 19.98 29.10
C GLN A 3 29.48 19.72 28.56
N ASP A 4 29.30 19.95 27.27
CA ASP A 4 28.09 19.57 26.55
C ASP A 4 27.95 18.05 26.50
N LYS A 5 26.99 17.50 27.25
CA LYS A 5 26.66 16.07 27.20
C LYS A 5 25.92 15.76 25.90
N ALA A 6 26.61 15.13 24.95
CA ALA A 6 26.00 14.59 23.73
C ALA A 6 24.86 13.62 24.10
N LYS A 7 23.66 13.89 23.58
CA LYS A 7 22.46 13.08 23.80
C LYS A 7 22.65 11.72 23.13
N THR A 8 22.94 10.68 23.92
CA THR A 8 22.94 9.29 23.42
C THR A 8 21.57 8.99 22.81
N GLN A 9 21.55 8.59 21.53
CA GLN A 9 20.31 8.24 20.85
C GLN A 9 19.62 7.10 21.62
N LYS A 10 18.44 7.36 22.19
CA LYS A 10 17.59 6.30 22.77
C LYS A 10 17.22 5.33 21.66
N GLY A 11 17.89 4.18 21.61
CA GLY A 11 17.60 3.13 20.66
C GLY A 11 16.17 2.62 20.81
N LEU A 12 15.50 2.35 19.69
CA LEU A 12 14.18 1.72 19.68
C LEU A 12 14.25 0.41 20.49
N ALA A 13 13.36 0.26 21.47
CA ALA A 13 13.19 -1.01 22.17
C ALA A 13 12.73 -2.09 21.16
N GLN A 14 13.12 -3.35 21.38
CA GLN A 14 12.69 -4.49 20.54
C GLN A 14 13.08 -4.39 19.04
N LYS A 15 14.32 -3.95 18.75
CA LYS A 15 14.85 -3.81 17.36
C LYS A 15 14.63 -5.05 16.48
N HIS A 16 14.82 -6.25 17.04
CA HIS A 16 14.69 -7.51 16.33
C HIS A 16 13.23 -7.81 15.91
N LEU A 17 12.23 -7.30 16.64
CA LEU A 17 10.82 -7.46 16.26
C LEU A 17 10.45 -6.47 15.16
N HIS A 18 10.97 -5.24 15.22
CA HIS A 18 10.83 -4.28 14.14
C HIS A 18 11.46 -4.79 12.84
N SER A 19 12.66 -5.37 12.88
CA SER A 19 13.27 -5.97 11.69
C SER A 19 12.46 -7.16 11.16
N ARG A 20 11.97 -8.04 12.04
CA ARG A 20 11.11 -9.17 11.65
C ARG A 20 9.81 -8.70 10.99
N ILE A 21 9.13 -7.70 11.54
CA ILE A 21 7.91 -7.11 10.96
C ILE A 21 8.18 -6.55 9.57
N SER A 22 9.28 -5.80 9.41
CA SER A 22 9.68 -5.24 8.10
C SER A 22 9.99 -6.33 7.09
N TYR A 23 10.73 -7.36 7.48
CA TYR A 23 11.07 -8.48 6.62
C TYR A 23 9.83 -9.26 6.16
N LEU A 24 8.92 -9.59 7.10
CA LEU A 24 7.67 -10.28 6.76
C LEU A 24 6.80 -9.48 5.80
N TYR A 25 6.74 -8.15 5.97
CA TYR A 25 6.02 -7.29 5.04
C TYR A 25 6.65 -7.30 3.65
N GLN A 26 7.97 -7.11 3.57
CA GLN A 26 8.70 -7.11 2.30
C GLN A 26 8.53 -8.45 1.56
N ALA A 27 8.72 -9.57 2.25
CA ALA A 27 8.54 -10.90 1.70
C ALA A 27 7.09 -11.12 1.21
N ALA A 28 6.09 -10.74 2.01
CA ALA A 28 4.69 -10.85 1.60
C ALA A 28 4.38 -10.02 0.35
N THR A 29 4.92 -8.79 0.26
CA THR A 29 4.74 -7.93 -0.92
C THR A 29 5.45 -8.45 -2.15
N TYR A 30 6.59 -9.12 -1.99
CA TYR A 30 7.32 -9.72 -3.10
C TYR A 30 6.52 -10.88 -3.71
N LEU A 31 6.02 -11.79 -2.86
CA LEU A 31 5.16 -12.90 -3.29
C LEU A 31 3.86 -12.40 -3.94
N ALA A 32 3.26 -11.33 -3.40
CA ALA A 32 2.05 -10.75 -3.97
C ALA A 32 2.27 -10.00 -5.29
N LYS A 33 3.51 -9.63 -5.65
CA LYS A 33 3.83 -9.01 -6.94
C LYS A 33 4.13 -10.04 -8.02
N GLY A 34 4.62 -11.22 -7.64
CA GLY A 34 4.89 -12.32 -8.57
C GLY A 34 3.66 -12.74 -9.37
N THR A 35 2.47 -12.57 -8.79
CA THR A 35 1.19 -12.86 -9.44
C THR A 35 0.81 -11.88 -10.56
N ASP A 36 1.39 -10.67 -10.55
CA ASP A 36 1.00 -9.57 -11.44
C ASP A 36 1.91 -9.44 -12.66
N GLN A 37 3.07 -10.11 -12.66
CA GLN A 37 4.03 -9.99 -13.74
C GLN A 37 3.65 -10.98 -14.86
N PRO A 38 3.17 -10.52 -16.03
CA PRO A 38 3.07 -11.39 -17.20
C PRO A 38 4.47 -11.96 -17.47
N GLN A 39 4.49 -13.26 -17.73
CA GLN A 39 5.67 -14.12 -17.83
C GLN A 39 6.61 -13.66 -18.96
N VAL A 40 7.35 -12.57 -18.79
CA VAL A 40 8.63 -12.38 -19.49
C VAL A 40 9.62 -13.26 -18.74
N ARG A 41 9.48 -14.58 -18.91
CA ARG A 41 10.50 -15.54 -18.51
C ARG A 41 11.70 -15.30 -19.40
N SER A 42 12.58 -14.38 -19.00
CA SER A 42 13.96 -14.39 -19.45
C SER A 42 14.55 -15.71 -18.99
N ASN A 43 14.68 -16.67 -19.92
CA ASN A 43 15.48 -17.86 -19.68
C ASN A 43 16.93 -17.43 -19.47
N CYS A 44 17.31 -17.18 -18.23
CA CYS A 44 18.71 -17.08 -17.79
C CYS A 44 18.90 -17.97 -16.57
N VAL A 45 18.68 -19.28 -16.78
CA VAL A 45 19.24 -20.31 -15.91
C VAL A 45 20.70 -20.50 -16.32
N ASN A 46 21.59 -20.34 -15.34
CA ASN A 46 23.01 -20.70 -15.27
C ASN A 46 24.02 -19.68 -15.83
N ASN A 47 24.57 -18.87 -14.93
CA ASN A 47 25.97 -19.05 -14.54
C ASN A 47 26.20 -18.49 -13.14
N GLU A 48 26.60 -19.36 -12.21
CA GLU A 48 27.15 -18.97 -10.93
C GLU A 48 28.37 -18.06 -11.14
N ALA A 49 28.24 -16.79 -10.81
CA ALA A 49 29.37 -15.89 -10.64
C ALA A 49 29.30 -15.31 -9.22
N LYS A 50 30.15 -15.84 -8.35
CA LYS A 50 30.59 -15.19 -7.11
C LYS A 50 30.80 -13.69 -7.34
N LYS A 51 30.11 -12.81 -6.62
CA LYS A 51 30.73 -11.58 -6.11
C LYS A 51 30.02 -10.98 -4.91
N GLN A 52 30.87 -10.46 -4.02
CA GLN A 52 30.62 -10.00 -2.67
C GLN A 52 29.90 -8.63 -2.64
N ASN A 53 29.14 -8.39 -1.58
CA ASN A 53 28.47 -7.13 -1.22
C ASN A 53 29.40 -5.91 -1.15
N LYS A 54 28.95 -4.76 -1.67
CA LYS A 54 29.03 -3.42 -1.03
C LYS A 54 27.85 -2.54 -1.49
N PRO A 55 27.23 -1.73 -0.61
CA PRO A 55 26.11 -0.87 -0.97
C PRO A 55 26.58 0.53 -1.35
N GLY A 56 25.92 1.14 -2.33
CA GLY A 56 26.07 2.55 -2.66
C GLY A 56 26.18 2.78 -4.16
N GLU A 57 25.04 2.93 -4.83
CA GLU A 57 24.80 3.94 -5.87
C GLU A 57 23.37 3.75 -6.42
N GLU A 58 22.55 4.78 -6.25
CA GLU A 58 21.27 4.90 -6.94
C GLU A 58 21.54 5.18 -8.43
N LEU A 59 21.26 4.21 -9.29
CA LEU A 59 21.12 4.47 -10.72
C LEU A 59 19.68 4.20 -11.16
N GLN A 60 19.05 5.31 -11.58
CA GLN A 60 17.81 5.37 -12.33
C GLN A 60 17.95 4.56 -13.62
N CYS A 61 16.90 3.82 -14.00
CA CYS A 61 16.76 3.36 -15.37
C CYS A 61 15.33 3.57 -15.84
N ALA A 62 15.22 4.52 -16.77
CA ALA A 62 14.08 4.70 -17.65
C ALA A 62 13.90 3.45 -18.51
N VAL A 63 12.67 2.98 -18.66
CA VAL A 63 12.32 2.08 -19.76
C VAL A 63 11.13 2.66 -20.50
N ALA A 64 11.38 2.79 -21.80
CA ALA A 64 10.58 3.49 -22.77
C ALA A 64 9.17 2.91 -22.90
N ALA A 65 8.21 3.82 -22.95
CA ALA A 65 6.94 3.57 -23.59
C ALA A 65 7.18 3.44 -25.10
N SER A 66 6.94 2.25 -25.63
CA SER A 66 6.80 2.04 -27.08
C SER A 66 5.37 1.60 -27.37
N GLN A 67 4.66 2.48 -28.06
CA GLN A 67 3.46 2.27 -28.87
C GLN A 67 3.79 1.20 -29.95
N ALA A 68 2.92 0.44 -30.60
CA ALA A 68 1.48 0.39 -30.83
C ALA A 68 1.16 -1.02 -31.39
N VAL A 69 -0.11 -1.44 -31.43
CA VAL A 69 -0.79 -1.88 -32.68
C VAL A 69 -2.31 -2.03 -32.47
N SER A 70 -3.02 -1.76 -33.56
CA SER A 70 -4.44 -1.59 -33.80
C SER A 70 -5.28 -2.89 -33.75
N GLU A 71 -6.59 -2.75 -33.56
CA GLU A 71 -7.68 -3.12 -34.50
C GLU A 71 -9.02 -3.34 -33.74
N SER A 72 -10.14 -3.00 -34.37
CA SER A 72 -11.49 -2.77 -33.80
C SER A 72 -12.38 -4.00 -33.55
N LEU A 73 -13.39 -3.80 -32.67
CA LEU A 73 -14.53 -4.63 -32.23
C LEU A 73 -15.38 -5.27 -33.37
N PRO A 74 -16.18 -6.33 -33.10
CA PRO A 74 -17.58 -6.10 -32.69
C PRO A 74 -18.11 -7.02 -31.57
N ILE A 75 -18.94 -6.42 -30.72
CA ILE A 75 -19.78 -7.06 -29.71
C ILE A 75 -20.98 -7.70 -30.42
N SER A 76 -21.22 -8.99 -30.19
CA SER A 76 -22.55 -9.59 -30.36
C SER A 76 -22.95 -10.32 -29.06
N PRO A 77 -24.22 -10.23 -28.63
CA PRO A 77 -24.68 -10.81 -27.38
C PRO A 77 -25.05 -12.27 -27.63
N THR A 78 -24.20 -13.19 -27.18
CA THR A 78 -24.58 -14.59 -27.00
C THR A 78 -24.36 -15.00 -25.55
N GLU A 79 -25.40 -15.65 -25.03
CA GLU A 79 -25.70 -15.93 -23.63
C GLU A 79 -24.53 -16.61 -22.88
N PRO A 80 -24.37 -16.36 -21.56
CA PRO A 80 -23.35 -17.02 -20.78
C PRO A 80 -23.77 -18.48 -20.53
N LYS A 81 -23.47 -19.37 -21.48
CA LYS A 81 -23.32 -20.79 -21.18
C LYS A 81 -22.22 -20.87 -20.13
N ILE A 82 -22.61 -21.28 -18.92
CA ILE A 82 -21.72 -21.67 -17.82
C ILE A 82 -20.90 -22.85 -18.34
N TRP A 83 -19.82 -22.54 -19.05
CA TRP A 83 -18.78 -23.49 -19.37
C TRP A 83 -18.00 -23.66 -18.07
N MET A 84 -18.01 -24.88 -17.54
CA MET A 84 -17.09 -25.27 -16.48
C MET A 84 -15.69 -24.87 -16.94
N ARG A 85 -15.17 -23.80 -16.34
CA ARG A 85 -13.83 -23.29 -16.61
C ARG A 85 -12.89 -24.37 -16.09
N LYS A 86 -12.35 -25.18 -17.01
CA LYS A 86 -11.33 -26.17 -16.67
C LYS A 86 -10.18 -25.39 -16.04
N ILE A 87 -9.92 -25.65 -14.76
CA ILE A 87 -8.80 -25.08 -14.04
C ILE A 87 -7.54 -25.59 -14.75
N SER A 88 -6.83 -24.69 -15.43
CA SER A 88 -5.54 -25.03 -16.01
C SER A 88 -4.54 -25.25 -14.87
N PRO A 89 -3.61 -26.21 -14.97
CA PRO A 89 -2.60 -26.45 -13.92
C PRO A 89 -1.68 -25.23 -13.64
N ASP A 90 -1.73 -24.19 -14.49
CA ASP A 90 -1.06 -22.91 -14.29
C ASP A 90 -1.78 -21.99 -13.27
N ASP A 91 -3.07 -22.23 -12.95
CA ASP A 91 -3.83 -21.47 -11.93
C ASP A 91 -3.42 -21.86 -10.49
N ASP A 92 -2.92 -23.09 -10.29
CA ASP A 92 -2.61 -23.61 -8.95
C ASP A 92 -1.40 -22.91 -8.31
N ARG A 93 -0.40 -22.52 -9.10
CA ARG A 93 0.82 -21.83 -8.61
C ARG A 93 0.54 -20.39 -8.16
N VAL A 94 -0.36 -19.69 -8.87
CA VAL A 94 -0.80 -18.33 -8.53
C VAL A 94 -1.58 -18.32 -7.20
N SER A 95 -2.28 -19.41 -6.91
CA SER A 95 -3.00 -19.61 -5.65
C SER A 95 -2.04 -19.85 -4.46
N GLU A 96 -0.94 -20.56 -4.67
CA GLU A 96 0.07 -20.89 -3.64
C GLU A 96 0.84 -19.64 -3.16
N GLU A 97 1.39 -18.84 -4.07
CA GLU A 97 2.13 -17.63 -3.71
C GLU A 97 1.24 -16.62 -2.97
N SER A 98 -0.01 -16.52 -3.39
CA SER A 98 -1.05 -15.73 -2.73
C SER A 98 -1.36 -16.25 -1.32
N ALA A 99 -1.34 -17.57 -1.09
CA ALA A 99 -1.56 -18.17 0.22
C ALA A 99 -0.39 -17.92 1.18
N LEU A 100 0.85 -18.07 0.70
CA LEU A 100 2.05 -17.77 1.47
C LEU A 100 2.11 -16.29 1.86
N SER A 101 1.79 -15.38 0.93
CA SER A 101 1.71 -13.94 1.22
C SER A 101 0.74 -13.66 2.38
N ARG A 102 -0.47 -14.25 2.35
CA ARG A 102 -1.45 -14.12 3.45
C ARG A 102 -0.90 -14.65 4.78
N GLN A 103 -0.25 -15.82 4.77
CA GLN A 103 0.34 -16.40 5.99
C GLN A 103 1.42 -15.49 6.61
N LEU A 104 2.29 -14.90 5.79
CA LEU A 104 3.31 -13.96 6.26
C LEU A 104 2.68 -12.73 6.92
N VAL A 105 1.57 -12.23 6.37
CA VAL A 105 0.85 -11.08 6.93
C VAL A 105 0.12 -11.42 8.23
N VAL A 106 -0.45 -12.63 8.35
CA VAL A 106 -0.99 -13.16 9.60
C VAL A 106 0.09 -13.17 10.68
N HIS A 107 1.29 -13.69 10.36
CA HIS A 107 2.43 -13.67 11.28
C HIS A 107 2.85 -12.25 11.65
N LEU A 108 2.89 -11.33 10.69
CA LEU A 108 3.19 -9.91 10.94
C LEU A 108 2.21 -9.31 11.95
N ARG A 109 0.90 -9.54 11.78
CA ARG A 109 -0.12 -9.06 12.73
C ARG A 109 0.01 -9.70 14.10
N ALA A 110 0.24 -11.00 14.16
CA ALA A 110 0.43 -11.72 15.40
C ALA A 110 1.63 -11.18 16.20
N ILE A 111 2.76 -10.94 15.54
CA ILE A 111 3.96 -10.36 16.16
C ILE A 111 3.66 -8.94 16.65
N SER A 112 3.05 -8.09 15.81
CA SER A 112 2.69 -6.71 16.18
C SER A 112 1.78 -6.65 17.41
N LEU A 113 0.77 -7.53 17.49
CA LEU A 113 -0.14 -7.60 18.63
C LEU A 113 0.57 -8.16 19.88
N LYS A 114 1.35 -9.24 19.72
CA LYS A 114 2.05 -9.90 20.84
C LYS A 114 3.11 -9.00 21.47
N SER A 115 3.80 -8.20 20.65
CA SER A 115 4.84 -7.29 21.10
C SER A 115 4.34 -5.87 21.37
N GLN A 116 3.04 -5.61 21.21
CA GLN A 116 2.41 -4.29 21.34
C GLN A 116 3.05 -3.20 20.44
N ILE A 117 3.63 -3.60 19.31
CA ILE A 117 4.22 -2.67 18.33
C ILE A 117 3.12 -2.10 17.44
N ARG A 118 3.03 -0.77 17.35
CA ARG A 118 2.10 -0.09 16.45
C ARG A 118 2.62 -0.11 15.01
N LEU A 119 1.90 -0.76 14.10
CA LEU A 119 2.20 -0.68 12.66
C LEU A 119 1.93 0.73 12.11
N SER A 120 2.72 1.12 11.10
CA SER A 120 2.53 2.40 10.39
C SER A 120 1.19 2.42 9.64
N PRO A 121 0.54 3.59 9.48
CA PRO A 121 -0.70 3.70 8.72
C PRO A 121 -0.57 3.19 7.28
N ALA A 122 0.56 3.51 6.62
CA ALA A 122 0.84 3.05 5.26
C ALA A 122 0.75 1.52 5.13
N MET A 123 1.40 0.78 6.04
CA MET A 123 1.32 -0.69 6.06
C MET A 123 -0.09 -1.19 6.42
N LYS A 124 -0.79 -0.53 7.35
CA LYS A 124 -2.16 -0.93 7.70
C LYS A 124 -3.14 -0.70 6.56
N HIS A 125 -2.93 0.32 5.73
CA HIS A 125 -3.79 0.62 4.58
C HIS A 125 -3.67 -0.46 3.51
N THR A 126 -2.49 -1.05 3.33
CA THR A 126 -2.25 -2.14 2.38
C THR A 126 -2.68 -3.53 2.87
N ILE A 127 -3.06 -3.74 4.14
CA ILE A 127 -3.46 -5.09 4.62
C ILE A 127 -4.96 -5.20 4.91
N CYS A 128 -5.70 -6.09 4.23
CA CYS A 128 -7.13 -6.29 4.47
C CYS A 128 -7.49 -6.57 5.94
N LYS A 129 -8.52 -5.91 6.48
CA LYS A 129 -8.90 -6.03 7.91
C LYS A 129 -9.47 -7.40 8.30
N ARG A 130 -9.95 -8.21 7.35
CA ARG A 130 -10.65 -9.48 7.61
C ARG A 130 -9.81 -10.72 7.27
N CYS A 131 -9.28 -10.80 6.05
CA CYS A 131 -8.59 -11.98 5.54
C CYS A 131 -7.07 -11.82 5.37
N ASP A 132 -6.51 -10.69 5.84
CA ASP A 132 -5.06 -10.44 5.85
C ASP A 132 -4.34 -10.46 4.49
N ILE A 133 -5.10 -10.43 3.39
CA ILE A 133 -4.53 -10.26 2.06
C ILE A 133 -3.93 -8.86 1.88
N LEU A 134 -2.82 -8.77 1.16
CA LEU A 134 -2.27 -7.49 0.72
C LEU A 134 -3.16 -6.92 -0.39
N LEU A 135 -3.59 -5.67 -0.21
CA LEU A 135 -4.41 -4.89 -1.13
C LEU A 135 -3.47 -4.19 -2.13
N MET A 136 -3.22 -4.87 -3.24
CA MET A 136 -2.50 -4.34 -4.40
C MET A 136 -3.55 -3.81 -5.39
N PRO A 137 -3.43 -2.57 -5.87
CA PRO A 137 -4.39 -2.01 -6.82
C PRO A 137 -4.30 -2.75 -8.15
N GLY A 138 -5.44 -3.18 -8.70
CA GLY A 138 -5.51 -3.87 -10.00
C GLY A 138 -5.62 -5.40 -9.90
N SER A 139 -5.13 -6.00 -8.81
CA SER A 139 -5.08 -7.46 -8.67
C SER A 139 -5.96 -7.97 -7.52
N THR A 140 -5.59 -7.67 -6.29
CA THR A 140 -6.28 -8.16 -5.08
C THR A 140 -7.23 -7.13 -4.48
N SER A 141 -7.18 -5.89 -4.97
CA SER A 141 -8.05 -4.83 -4.54
C SER A 141 -8.49 -3.93 -5.69
N THR A 142 -9.74 -3.50 -5.59
CA THR A 142 -10.33 -2.47 -6.45
C THR A 142 -10.42 -1.18 -5.64
N SER A 143 -9.97 -0.07 -6.21
CA SER A 143 -10.03 1.24 -5.56
C SER A 143 -10.76 2.25 -6.43
N TYR A 144 -11.72 2.96 -5.85
CA TYR A 144 -12.48 4.01 -6.53
C TYR A 144 -12.81 5.14 -5.56
N MET A 145 -13.13 6.33 -6.09
CA MET A 145 -13.53 7.48 -5.28
C MET A 145 -15.06 7.54 -5.19
N GLU A 146 -15.58 7.59 -3.96
CA GLU A 146 -16.99 7.87 -3.66
C GLU A 146 -17.13 9.29 -3.13
N ASN A 147 -18.14 10.03 -3.61
CA ASN A 147 -18.57 11.28 -2.97
C ASN A 147 -20.07 11.21 -2.66
N ASN A 148 -20.39 10.90 -1.40
CA ASN A 148 -21.77 10.76 -0.93
C ASN A 148 -22.42 12.11 -0.53
N SER A 149 -21.81 13.24 -0.88
CA SER A 149 -22.45 14.55 -0.71
C SER A 149 -23.55 14.74 -1.74
N ARG A 150 -24.55 15.58 -1.42
CA ARG A 150 -25.66 15.91 -2.34
C ARG A 150 -25.10 16.41 -3.68
N GLY A 151 -25.23 15.58 -4.73
CA GLY A 151 -24.76 15.86 -6.08
C GLY A 151 -23.24 15.97 -6.24
N ALA A 152 -22.45 15.32 -5.37
CA ALA A 152 -20.97 15.34 -5.41
C ALA A 152 -20.35 16.76 -5.38
N ARG A 153 -21.06 17.75 -4.83
CA ARG A 153 -20.65 19.16 -4.89
C ARG A 153 -19.53 19.53 -3.92
N LYS A 154 -19.32 18.72 -2.87
CA LYS A 154 -18.33 19.01 -1.82
C LYS A 154 -17.06 18.22 -2.07
N ALA A 155 -16.02 18.89 -2.59
CA ALA A 155 -14.71 18.27 -2.85
C ALA A 155 -14.00 17.74 -1.58
N TRP A 156 -14.32 18.26 -0.39
CA TRP A 156 -13.76 17.76 0.88
C TRP A 156 -14.46 16.49 1.39
N ALA A 157 -15.55 16.06 0.74
CA ALA A 157 -16.32 14.87 1.07
C ALA A 157 -15.95 13.65 0.21
N ASP A 158 -14.88 13.75 -0.58
CA ASP A 158 -14.37 12.63 -1.37
C ASP A 158 -13.80 11.55 -0.44
N VAL A 159 -14.10 10.29 -0.73
CA VAL A 159 -13.65 9.14 0.04
C VAL A 159 -13.09 8.09 -0.92
N LEU A 160 -11.80 7.79 -0.78
CA LEU A 160 -11.17 6.67 -1.48
C LEU A 160 -11.61 5.37 -0.80
N VAL A 161 -12.36 4.55 -1.54
CA VAL A 161 -12.80 3.24 -1.10
C VAL A 161 -11.92 2.19 -1.74
N THR A 162 -11.26 1.38 -0.90
CA THR A 162 -10.46 0.22 -1.33
C THR A 162 -11.20 -1.05 -0.90
N THR A 163 -11.71 -1.79 -1.87
CA THR A 163 -12.44 -3.05 -1.70
C THR A 163 -11.52 -4.24 -1.96
N CYS A 164 -11.51 -5.19 -1.04
CA CYS A 164 -10.81 -6.45 -1.20
C CYS A 164 -11.57 -7.37 -2.16
N THR A 165 -10.92 -7.91 -3.20
CA THR A 165 -11.57 -8.86 -4.13
C THR A 165 -11.81 -10.22 -3.50
N GLY A 166 -10.93 -10.68 -2.60
CA GLY A 166 -11.06 -11.99 -1.95
C GLY A 166 -12.18 -12.11 -0.91
N CYS A 167 -12.47 -11.06 -0.11
CA CYS A 167 -13.50 -11.12 0.95
C CYS A 167 -14.55 -10.01 0.87
N GLY A 168 -14.51 -9.14 -0.14
CA GLY A 168 -15.46 -8.03 -0.32
C GLY A 168 -15.34 -6.88 0.69
N THR A 169 -14.46 -6.98 1.68
CA THR A 169 -14.37 -5.98 2.74
C THR A 169 -13.80 -4.65 2.22
N ALA A 170 -14.54 -3.56 2.46
CA ALA A 170 -14.13 -2.21 2.10
C ALA A 170 -13.37 -1.49 3.23
N LYS A 171 -12.34 -0.72 2.85
CA LYS A 171 -11.73 0.34 3.65
C LYS A 171 -12.03 1.69 3.01
N ARG A 172 -12.24 2.70 3.84
CA ARG A 172 -12.63 4.04 3.40
C ARG A 172 -11.63 5.05 3.94
N PHE A 173 -11.08 5.89 3.07
CA PHE A 173 -10.10 6.92 3.42
C PHE A 173 -10.61 8.27 2.93
N PRO A 174 -10.86 9.26 3.82
CA PRO A 174 -11.26 10.59 3.40
C PRO A 174 -10.12 11.24 2.61
N VAL A 175 -10.44 11.76 1.43
CA VAL A 175 -9.56 12.48 0.52
C VAL A 175 -10.02 13.94 0.47
N GLY A 176 -9.09 14.89 0.39
CA GLY A 176 -9.44 16.31 0.25
C GLY A 176 -9.89 17.02 1.54
N ALA A 177 -10.17 16.31 2.63
CA ALA A 177 -10.44 16.92 3.92
C ALA A 177 -9.18 17.59 4.49
N LYS A 178 -9.22 18.91 4.71
CA LYS A 178 -8.14 19.62 5.40
C LYS A 178 -8.03 19.08 6.82
N ARG A 179 -6.85 18.55 7.18
CA ARG A 179 -6.59 18.08 8.55
C ARG A 179 -6.74 19.25 9.51
N GLN A 180 -7.52 19.07 10.57
CA GLN A 180 -7.63 20.08 11.60
C GLN A 180 -6.24 20.40 12.16
N LEU A 181 -5.96 21.70 12.27
CA LEU A 181 -4.74 22.17 12.89
C LEU A 181 -4.67 21.71 14.35
N ARG A 182 -3.44 21.55 14.85
CA ARG A 182 -3.18 21.17 16.24
C ARG A 182 -3.79 22.21 17.19
N ARG A 183 -4.14 21.82 18.41
CA ARG A 183 -4.84 22.71 19.36
C ARG A 183 -4.06 24.00 19.59
N GLU A 184 -2.74 23.91 19.70
CA GLU A 184 -1.84 25.04 19.95
C GLU A 184 -1.89 26.07 18.81
N SER A 185 -1.88 25.61 17.55
CA SER A 185 -1.99 26.49 16.38
C SER A 185 -3.40 27.01 16.12
N ARG A 186 -4.44 26.32 16.59
CA ARG A 186 -5.81 26.85 16.60
C ARG A 186 -5.98 28.00 17.59
N ILE A 187 -5.39 27.87 18.79
CA ILE A 187 -5.43 28.91 19.82
C ILE A 187 -4.59 30.13 19.40
N GLY A 188 -3.41 29.91 18.80
CA GLY A 188 -2.58 30.99 18.25
C GLY A 188 -3.29 31.78 17.15
N LYS A 189 -3.90 31.09 16.19
CA LYS A 189 -4.66 31.74 15.10
C LYS A 189 -5.87 32.53 15.58
N ALA A 190 -6.51 32.12 16.69
CA ALA A 190 -7.59 32.88 17.30
C ALA A 190 -7.11 34.16 18.00
N ARG A 191 -5.84 34.23 18.44
CA ARG A 191 -5.25 35.41 19.08
C ARG A 191 -4.79 36.45 18.06
N ASP A 192 -4.16 36.03 16.95
CA ASP A 192 -3.69 36.93 15.89
C ASP A 192 -4.84 37.66 15.15
N VAL A 193 -6.00 37.02 15.02
CA VAL A 193 -7.18 37.63 14.35
C VAL A 193 -7.83 38.74 15.20
N GLY A 194 -7.55 38.81 16.50
CA GLY A 194 -8.10 39.81 17.41
C GLY A 194 -7.36 41.16 17.45
N THR A 195 -6.16 41.25 16.89
CA THR A 195 -5.28 42.44 17.00
C THR A 195 -5.18 43.29 15.74
N SER A 196 -5.73 42.86 14.60
CA SER A 196 -5.64 43.58 13.32
C SER A 196 -6.89 44.41 12.97
N GLY A 197 -7.75 44.71 13.95
CA GLY A 197 -9.05 45.35 13.75
C GLY A 197 -9.23 46.71 14.43
N HIS A 198 -8.16 47.43 14.75
CA HIS A 198 -8.25 48.76 15.39
C HIS A 198 -7.33 49.78 14.70
N GLU A 199 -7.51 49.98 13.40
CA GLU A 199 -7.04 51.19 12.71
C GLU A 199 -8.26 52.12 12.55
N ALA A 200 -8.46 52.95 13.58
CA ALA A 200 -9.46 54.00 13.60
C ALA A 200 -8.77 55.32 13.23
N VAL A 201 -9.26 55.89 12.12
CA VAL A 201 -9.38 57.31 11.72
C VAL A 201 -8.48 58.33 12.44
#